data_AF-A0AA35RZ30-F1
#
_entry.id   AF-A0AA35RZ30-F1
#
_cell.length_a   1.000
_cell.length_b   1.000
_cell.length_c   1.000
_cell.angle_alpha   90.00
_cell.angle_beta   90.00
_cell.angle_gamma   90.00
#
_symmetry.space_group_name_H-M   'P 1'
#
loop_
_entity.id
_entity.type
_entity.pdbx_description
1 polymer ?
#
loop_
_entity_poly.entity_id
_entity_poly.type
_entity_poly.pdbx_seq_one_letter_code
_entity_poly.pdbx_strand_id
1 'polypeptide(L)'
;MAASFDGHVEIVRLLIEAKAQLNIQEKEGGATALHLAAQQGKADVVRLLTEAGAQLDIQRTTGATSLYIASEKGHSEVVNILLRNGAGVDRAKNVSQ
;
A
#
# COMPACT_ATOMS: atom_id res chain seq x y z
N MET A 1 -6.51 -4.09 -7.10
CA MET A 1 -7.15 -2.89 -6.50
C MET A 1 -8.30 -3.28 -5.58
N ALA A 2 -9.46 -3.69 -6.10
CA ALA A 2 -10.61 -4.11 -5.26
C ALA A 2 -10.25 -5.23 -4.27
N ALA A 3 -9.62 -6.32 -4.73
CA ALA A 3 -9.16 -7.40 -3.85
C ALA A 3 -8.25 -6.93 -2.70
N SER A 4 -7.43 -5.90 -2.94
CA SER A 4 -6.54 -5.34 -1.93
C SER A 4 -7.28 -4.48 -0.91
N PHE A 5 -8.31 -3.75 -1.36
CA PHE A 5 -9.17 -2.94 -0.52
C PHE A 5 -10.03 -3.82 0.42
N ASP A 6 -10.66 -4.86 -0.11
CA ASP A 6 -11.53 -5.75 0.66
C ASP A 6 -10.74 -6.73 1.54
N GLY A 7 -9.47 -6.96 1.21
CA GLY A 7 -8.60 -7.88 1.95
C GLY A 7 -8.69 -9.32 1.45
N HIS A 8 -9.03 -9.54 0.18
CA HIS A 8 -9.10 -10.87 -0.44
C HIS A 8 -7.69 -11.43 -0.73
N VAL A 9 -7.02 -11.88 0.33
CA VAL A 9 -5.62 -12.36 0.33
C VAL A 9 -5.35 -13.35 -0.80
N GLU A 10 -6.18 -14.38 -0.97
CA GLU A 10 -5.95 -15.40 -2.00
C GLU A 10 -6.14 -14.87 -3.43
N ILE A 11 -7.06 -13.93 -3.65
CA ILE A 11 -7.19 -13.28 -4.96
C ILE A 11 -5.96 -12.41 -5.23
N VAL A 12 -5.45 -11.70 -4.23
CA VAL A 12 -4.22 -10.91 -4.36
C VAL A 12 -3.02 -11.82 -4.69
N ARG A 13 -2.89 -12.97 -4.02
CA ARG A 13 -1.86 -13.97 -4.29
C ARG A 13 -1.92 -14.46 -5.74
N LEU A 14 -3.09 -14.89 -6.20
CA LEU A 14 -3.28 -15.37 -7.58
C LEU A 14 -2.91 -14.30 -8.62
N LEU A 15 -3.25 -13.04 -8.37
CA LEU A 15 -2.89 -11.94 -9.26
C LEU A 15 -1.36 -11.70 -9.30
N ILE A 16 -0.69 -11.81 -8.15
CA ILE A 16 0.78 -11.72 -8.07
C ILE A 16 1.43 -12.88 -8.86
N GLU A 17 0.94 -14.11 -8.66
CA GLU A 17 1.43 -15.29 -9.38
C GLU A 17 1.22 -15.18 -10.90
N ALA A 18 0.12 -14.54 -11.31
CA ALA A 18 -0.15 -14.18 -12.70
C ALA A 18 0.68 -13.01 -13.23
N LYS A 19 1.66 -12.51 -12.47
CA LYS A 19 2.55 -11.38 -12.81
C LYS A 19 1.79 -10.06 -13.04
N ALA A 20 0.71 -9.83 -12.29
CA ALA A 20 0.02 -8.54 -12.33
C ALA A 20 0.95 -7.40 -11.91
N GLN A 21 0.78 -6.23 -12.53
CA GLN A 21 1.55 -5.03 -12.17
C GLN A 21 1.07 -4.49 -10.81
N LEU A 22 1.99 -4.36 -9.85
CA LEU A 22 1.68 -4.00 -8.46
C LEU A 22 1.61 -2.49 -8.22
N ASN A 23 2.25 -1.72 -9.10
CA ASN A 23 2.48 -0.28 -8.95
C ASN A 23 1.53 0.57 -9.80
N ILE A 24 0.46 -0.02 -10.34
CA ILE A 24 -0.55 0.73 -11.10
C ILE A 24 -1.21 1.73 -10.15
N GLN A 25 -1.16 3.00 -10.53
CA GLN A 25 -1.93 4.07 -9.91
C GLN A 25 -3.27 4.20 -10.62
N GLU A 26 -4.37 4.22 -9.86
CA GLU A 26 -5.65 4.59 -10.43
C GLU A 26 -5.69 6.10 -10.77
N LYS A 27 -6.60 6.47 -11.68
CA LYS A 27 -6.64 7.81 -12.28
C LYS A 27 -7.05 8.91 -11.30
N GLU A 28 -7.98 8.59 -10.41
CA GLU A 28 -8.66 9.47 -9.47
C GLU A 28 -8.02 9.42 -8.08
N GLY A 29 -6.86 10.07 -7.95
CA GLY A 29 -6.18 10.19 -6.66
C GLY A 29 -4.90 9.39 -6.54
N GLY A 30 -4.50 8.68 -7.60
CA GLY A 30 -3.20 8.04 -7.73
C GLY A 30 -2.97 6.86 -6.78
N ALA A 31 -4.02 6.23 -6.25
CA ALA A 31 -3.87 5.12 -5.31
C ALA A 31 -3.33 3.86 -6.01
N THR A 32 -2.50 3.11 -5.29
CA THR A 32 -2.06 1.77 -5.70
C THR A 32 -2.75 0.70 -4.85
N ALA A 33 -2.57 -0.58 -5.20
CA ALA A 33 -3.04 -1.69 -4.39
C ALA A 33 -2.54 -1.61 -2.93
N LEU A 34 -1.28 -1.19 -2.75
CA LEU A 34 -0.65 -1.02 -1.44
C LEU A 34 -1.28 0.13 -0.64
N HIS A 35 -1.67 1.24 -1.30
CA HIS A 35 -2.37 2.35 -0.62
C HIS A 35 -3.73 1.89 -0.09
N LEU A 36 -4.50 1.16 -0.91
CA LEU A 36 -5.83 0.69 -0.51
C LEU A 36 -5.76 -0.33 0.64
N ALA A 37 -4.82 -1.27 0.56
CA ALA A 37 -4.59 -2.23 1.64
C ALA A 37 -4.15 -1.54 2.94
N ALA A 38 -3.27 -0.53 2.84
CA ALA A 38 -2.82 0.24 3.98
C ALA A 38 -3.94 1.09 4.60
N GLN A 39 -4.78 1.73 3.79
CA GLN A 39 -5.95 2.49 4.23
C GLN A 39 -6.93 1.64 5.06
N GLN A 40 -7.14 0.41 4.61
CA GLN A 40 -8.10 -0.52 5.21
C GLN A 40 -7.49 -1.42 6.28
N GLY A 41 -6.21 -1.24 6.62
CA GLY A 41 -5.53 -2.01 7.66
C GLY A 41 -5.33 -3.50 7.31
N LYS A 42 -5.32 -3.87 6.02
CA LYS A 42 -5.25 -5.26 5.56
C LYS A 42 -3.80 -5.78 5.63
N ALA A 43 -3.31 -6.05 6.84
CA ALA A 43 -1.93 -6.44 7.11
C ALA A 43 -1.40 -7.59 6.23
N ASP A 44 -2.21 -8.64 6.01
CA ASP A 44 -1.79 -9.79 5.19
C ASP A 44 -1.67 -9.46 3.70
N VAL A 45 -2.56 -8.61 3.19
CA VAL A 45 -2.44 -8.09 1.81
C VAL A 45 -1.22 -7.20 1.68
N VAL A 46 -0.96 -6.34 2.68
CA VAL A 46 0.23 -5.48 2.70
C VAL A 46 1.49 -6.36 2.67
N ARG A 47 1.57 -7.38 3.54
CA ARG A 47 2.69 -8.34 3.54
C ARG A 47 2.92 -8.95 2.17
N LEU A 48 1.89 -9.54 1.55
CA LEU A 48 1.99 -10.13 0.22
C LEU A 48 2.49 -9.15 -0.84
N LEU A 49 1.94 -7.93 -0.86
CA LEU A 49 2.35 -6.92 -1.84
C LEU A 49 3.81 -6.47 -1.61
N THR A 50 4.23 -6.29 -0.35
CA THR A 50 5.61 -5.91 -0.03
C THR A 50 6.61 -7.02 -0.38
N GLU A 51 6.30 -8.27 -0.07
CA GLU A 51 7.13 -9.44 -0.38
C GLU A 51 7.23 -9.67 -1.90
N ALA A 52 6.19 -9.32 -2.65
CA ALA A 52 6.18 -9.37 -4.10
C ALA A 52 6.89 -8.19 -4.78
N GLY A 53 7.49 -7.27 -4.00
CA GLY A 53 8.28 -6.15 -4.53
C GLY A 53 7.46 -4.94 -4.98
N ALA A 54 6.26 -4.72 -4.41
CA ALA A 54 5.55 -3.47 -4.60
C ALA A 54 6.40 -2.28 -4.12
N GLN A 55 6.36 -1.17 -4.86
CA GLN A 55 7.07 0.05 -4.45
C GLN A 55 6.34 0.70 -3.27
N LEU A 56 7.07 0.93 -2.18
CA LEU A 56 6.50 1.36 -0.90
C LEU A 56 6.27 2.88 -0.81
N ASP A 57 7.08 3.64 -1.54
CA ASP A 57 7.14 5.11 -1.46
C ASP A 57 6.38 5.81 -2.60
N ILE A 58 5.58 5.09 -3.38
CA ILE A 58 4.71 5.73 -4.38
C ILE A 58 3.78 6.71 -3.65
N GLN A 59 3.64 7.90 -4.20
CA GLN A 59 2.77 8.93 -3.65
C GLN A 59 1.46 8.99 -4.44
N ARG A 60 0.35 9.13 -3.71
CA ARG A 60 -0.93 9.59 -4.27
C ARG A 60 -0.78 11.00 -4.85
N THR A 61 -1.81 11.47 -5.56
CA THR A 61 -1.84 12.87 -6.05
C THR A 61 -1.78 13.89 -4.92
N THR A 62 -2.21 13.50 -3.71
CA THR A 62 -2.08 14.30 -2.47
C THR A 62 -0.69 14.25 -1.86
N GLY A 63 0.26 13.51 -2.43
CA GLY A 63 1.58 13.26 -1.84
C GLY A 63 1.59 12.13 -0.79
N ALA A 64 0.43 11.66 -0.33
CA ALA A 64 0.35 10.63 0.70
C ALA A 64 0.91 9.28 0.22
N THR A 65 1.77 8.65 1.04
CA THR A 65 2.26 7.28 0.84
C THR A 65 1.43 6.26 1.63
N SER A 66 1.59 4.97 1.33
CA SER A 66 0.99 3.88 2.12
C SER A 66 1.36 3.95 3.61
N LEU A 67 2.60 4.34 3.93
CA LEU A 67 3.05 4.49 5.32
C LEU A 67 2.33 5.65 6.03
N TYR A 68 2.19 6.80 5.36
CA TYR A 68 1.44 7.93 5.90
C TYR A 68 -0.02 7.55 6.18
N ILE A 69 -0.69 6.92 5.20
CA ILE A 69 -2.10 6.52 5.33
C ILE A 69 -2.30 5.54 6.49
N ALA A 70 -1.45 4.51 6.60
CA ALA A 70 -1.54 3.54 7.69
C ALA A 70 -1.34 4.20 9.06
N SER A 71 -0.41 5.15 9.14
CA SER A 71 -0.11 5.89 10.37
C SER A 71 -1.27 6.81 10.77
N GLU A 72 -1.82 7.57 9.82
CA GLU A 72 -3.00 8.43 10.02
C GLU A 72 -4.21 7.64 10.53
N LYS A 73 -4.40 6.43 10.01
CA LYS A 73 -5.53 5.55 10.39
C LYS A 73 -5.27 4.72 11.65
N GLY A 74 -4.06 4.77 12.22
CA GLY A 74 -3.69 4.01 13.43
C GLY A 74 -3.42 2.51 13.20
N HIS A 75 -3.20 2.08 11.96
CA HIS A 75 -2.97 0.67 11.60
C HIS A 75 -1.53 0.25 11.91
N SER A 76 -1.23 0.10 13.20
CA SER A 76 0.12 -0.13 13.73
C SER A 76 0.80 -1.38 13.14
N GLU A 77 0.05 -2.44 12.83
CA GLU A 77 0.61 -3.63 12.20
C GLU A 77 1.08 -3.35 10.77
N VAL A 78 0.27 -2.64 9.98
CA VAL A 78 0.62 -2.22 8.62
C VAL A 78 1.84 -1.31 8.64
N VAL A 79 1.89 -0.34 9.57
CA VAL A 79 3.05 0.54 9.76
C VAL A 79 4.30 -0.29 10.00
N ASN A 80 4.24 -1.26 10.91
CA ASN A 80 5.38 -2.14 11.20
C ASN A 80 5.83 -2.94 9.98
N ILE A 81 4.90 -3.48 9.18
CA ILE A 81 5.24 -4.22 7.95
C ILE A 81 5.97 -3.30 6.96
N LEU A 82 5.43 -2.11 6.71
CA LEU A 82 6.00 -1.15 5.76
C LEU A 82 7.40 -0.70 6.18
N LEU A 83 7.60 -0.38 7.46
CA LEU A 83 8.91 0.02 8.00
C LEU A 83 9.94 -1.10 7.92
N ARG A 84 9.55 -2.34 8.25
CA ARG A 84 10.44 -3.51 8.13
C ARG A 84 10.87 -3.78 6.68
N ASN A 85 10.04 -3.43 5.72
CA ASN A 85 10.35 -3.55 4.29
C ASN A 85 11.04 -2.30 3.71
N GLY A 86 11.41 -1.32 4.55
CA GLY A 86 12.20 -0.17 4.14
C GLY A 86 11.42 1.00 3.57
N ALA A 87 10.13 1.13 3.89
CA ALA A 87 9.36 2.32 3.54
C ALA A 87 10.00 3.58 4.16
N GLY A 88 10.18 4.63 3.37
CA GLY A 88 10.85 5.85 3.79
C GLY A 88 10.01 6.68 4.75
N VAL A 89 10.43 6.78 6.01
CA VAL A 89 9.75 7.60 7.04
C VAL A 89 9.69 9.08 6.62
N ASP A 90 10.78 9.60 6.06
CA ASP A 90 10.85 11.01 5.62
C ASP A 90 9.94 11.33 4.44
N ARG A 91 9.51 10.30 3.72
CA ARG A 91 8.59 10.38 2.57
C ARG A 91 7.14 10.17 2.97
N ALA A 92 6.84 9.83 4.23
CA ALA A 92 5.50 9.75 4.77
C ALA A 92 4.93 11.15 5.07
N LYS A 93 4.94 12.05 4.07
CA LYS A 93 4.41 13.41 4.16
C LYS A 93 3.26 13.57 3.18
N ASN A 94 2.17 14.16 3.64
CA ASN A 94 1.21 14.80 2.74
C ASN A 94 1.84 16.11 2.26
N VAL A 95 2.09 16.27 0.96
CA VAL A 95 2.57 17.55 0.40
C VAL A 95 1.36 18.43 0.13
N SER A 96 0.69 18.83 1.21
CA SER A 96 -0.30 19.91 1.21
C SER A 96 0.36 21.16 1.79
N GLN A 97 1.30 21.75 1.03
CA GLN A 97 1.80 23.12 1.19
C GLN A 97 2.00 23.69 -0.21
#